data_AF-W9X743-F1
#
_entry.id   AF-W9X743-F1
#
_cell.length_a   1.000
_cell.length_b   1.000
_cell.length_c   1.000
_cell.angle_alpha   90.00
_cell.angle_beta   90.00
_cell.angle_gamma   90.00
#
_symmetry.space_group_name_H-M   'P 1'
#
loop_
_entity.id
_entity.type
_entity.pdbx_description
1 polymer ?
#
loop_
_entity_poly.entity_id
_entity_poly.type
_entity_poly.pdbx_seq_one_letter_code
_entity_poly.pdbx_strand_id
1 'polypeptide(L)'
;MSLCFRDESPDVATYENYSQRVKDWHEHKPISFTPMYYRGRSVVDGRYFPEIWLSDPWHATAWQYYHLSKILLALYNPHLQRPAAGLKYQRAHNQLERDVLEHARIACGIASSNDFVTTRFTLCAIMLTCGGWFKDPQEQEAIIQLLSATGKETGWPTKSVIDALKESWAVE
;
A
#
# COMPACT_ATOMS: atom_id res chain seq x y z
N MET A 1 0.02 -1.93 15.99
CA MET A 1 0.80 -0.74 15.59
C MET A 1 2.22 -0.69 16.18
N SER A 2 2.62 -1.63 17.06
CA SER A 2 3.99 -1.66 17.65
C SER A 2 5.10 -2.16 16.71
N LEU A 3 4.76 -2.67 15.52
CA LEU A 3 5.74 -3.19 14.55
C LEU A 3 6.62 -2.09 13.95
N CYS A 4 6.09 -0.88 13.78
CA CYS A 4 6.75 0.18 13.00
C CYS A 4 7.72 1.06 13.80
N PHE A 5 7.81 0.88 15.12
CA PHE A 5 8.61 1.73 16.02
C PHE A 5 9.78 1.00 16.66
N ARG A 6 10.08 -0.23 16.22
CA ARG A 6 11.26 -0.99 16.65
C ARG A 6 12.23 -1.04 15.49
N ASP A 7 13.51 -0.77 15.76
CA ASP A 7 14.61 -0.95 14.80
C ASP A 7 14.86 -2.44 14.47
N GLU A 8 14.29 -3.35 15.27
CA GLU A 8 14.44 -4.80 15.11
C GLU A 8 13.19 -5.43 14.49
N SER A 9 13.40 -6.34 13.55
CA SER A 9 12.34 -7.19 13.01
C SER A 9 11.64 -7.95 14.15
N PRO A 10 10.30 -8.10 14.10
CA PRO A 10 9.58 -8.86 15.12
C PRO A 10 10.11 -10.29 15.21
N ASP A 11 10.07 -10.88 16.40
CA ASP A 11 10.26 -12.32 16.53
C ASP A 11 9.16 -13.08 15.75
N VAL A 12 9.46 -14.33 15.40
CA VAL A 12 8.58 -15.16 14.57
C VAL A 12 7.19 -15.31 15.20
N ALA A 13 7.08 -15.48 16.52
CA ALA A 13 5.77 -15.67 17.16
C ALA A 13 4.92 -14.39 17.09
N THR A 14 5.54 -13.23 17.31
CA THR A 14 4.90 -11.92 17.15
C THR A 14 4.45 -11.69 15.71
N TYR A 15 5.29 -12.03 14.73
CA TYR A 15 4.95 -11.94 13.30
C TYR A 15 3.74 -12.80 12.94
N GLU A 16 3.76 -14.08 13.34
CA GLU A 16 2.67 -15.02 13.05
C GLU A 16 1.36 -14.58 13.71
N ASN A 17 1.41 -14.04 14.93
CA ASN A 17 0.23 -13.48 15.59
C ASN A 17 -0.39 -12.34 14.77
N TYR A 18 0.40 -11.38 14.30
CA TYR A 18 -0.11 -10.28 13.50
C TYR A 18 -0.61 -10.74 12.14
N SER A 19 0.10 -11.67 11.48
CA SER A 19 -0.33 -12.27 10.22
C SER A 19 -1.70 -12.96 10.37
N GLN A 20 -1.88 -13.75 11.44
CA GLN A 20 -3.14 -14.41 11.73
C GLN A 20 -4.26 -13.40 11.97
N ARG A 21 -4.03 -12.34 12.76
CA ARG A 21 -5.04 -11.32 13.04
C ARG A 21 -5.49 -10.56 11.78
N VAL A 22 -4.56 -10.26 10.88
CA VAL A 22 -4.87 -9.59 9.60
C VAL A 22 -5.69 -10.52 8.70
N LYS A 23 -5.36 -11.82 8.68
CA LYS A 23 -6.12 -12.85 7.97
C LYS A 23 -7.53 -13.00 8.55
N ASP A 24 -7.65 -13.15 9.87
CA ASP A 24 -8.92 -13.31 10.56
C ASP A 24 -9.85 -12.12 10.30
N TRP A 25 -9.32 -10.89 10.38
CA TRP A 25 -10.10 -9.70 10.04
C TRP A 25 -10.67 -9.77 8.62
N HIS A 26 -9.85 -10.19 7.65
CA HIS A 26 -10.28 -10.25 6.26
C HIS A 26 -11.34 -11.33 6.00
N GLU A 27 -11.22 -12.48 6.67
CA GLU A 27 -12.16 -13.60 6.54
C GLU A 27 -13.49 -13.34 7.25
N HIS A 28 -13.48 -12.62 8.38
CA HIS A 28 -14.66 -12.41 9.22
C HIS A 28 -15.29 -11.01 9.07
N LYS A 29 -14.78 -10.16 8.17
CA LYS A 29 -15.38 -8.83 7.93
C LYS A 29 -16.84 -8.97 7.50
N PRO A 30 -17.75 -8.09 7.97
CA PRO A 30 -19.14 -8.07 7.52
C PRO A 30 -19.25 -7.89 6.00
N ILE A 31 -20.33 -8.40 5.41
CA ILE A 31 -20.58 -8.28 3.97
C ILE A 31 -20.66 -6.83 3.49
N SER A 32 -20.99 -5.88 4.37
CA SER A 32 -21.00 -4.43 4.07
C SER A 32 -19.63 -3.89 3.66
N PHE A 33 -18.54 -4.59 3.97
CA PHE A 33 -17.20 -4.23 3.52
C PHE A 33 -16.92 -4.67 2.07
N THR A 34 -17.85 -5.36 1.40
CA THR A 34 -17.68 -5.74 -0.01
C THR A 34 -17.77 -4.48 -0.88
N PRO A 35 -16.83 -4.24 -1.81
CA PRO A 35 -16.95 -3.15 -2.77
C PRO A 35 -18.28 -3.22 -3.53
N MET A 36 -18.96 -2.08 -3.64
CA MET A 36 -20.17 -1.95 -4.48
C MET A 36 -19.83 -2.11 -5.96
N TYR A 37 -18.61 -1.70 -6.32
CA TYR A 37 -18.07 -1.84 -7.66
C TYR A 37 -16.59 -2.15 -7.59
N TYR A 38 -16.15 -3.08 -8.46
CA TYR A 38 -14.75 -3.41 -8.65
C TYR A 38 -14.45 -3.51 -10.14
N ARG A 39 -13.40 -2.80 -10.58
CA ARG A 39 -12.84 -2.93 -11.92
C ARG A 39 -11.32 -3.03 -11.83
N GLY A 40 -10.76 -4.12 -12.34
CA GLY A 40 -9.32 -4.37 -12.27
C GLY A 40 -8.49 -3.34 -13.05
N ARG A 41 -7.23 -3.18 -12.63
CA ARG A 41 -6.18 -2.43 -13.34
C ARG A 41 -6.07 -2.87 -14.79
N SER A 42 -5.88 -1.92 -15.71
CA SER A 42 -5.61 -2.18 -17.14
C SER A 42 -4.70 -1.10 -17.70
N VAL A 43 -3.43 -1.43 -17.89
CA VAL A 43 -2.42 -0.50 -18.44
C VAL A 43 -2.78 -0.10 -19.87
N VAL A 44 -3.34 -1.04 -20.65
CA VAL A 44 -3.77 -0.79 -22.04
C VAL A 44 -4.85 0.30 -22.10
N ASP A 45 -5.73 0.35 -21.09
CA ASP A 45 -6.78 1.37 -20.97
C ASP A 45 -6.30 2.65 -20.25
N GLY A 46 -5.01 2.76 -19.88
CA GLY A 46 -4.49 3.85 -19.05
C GLY A 46 -4.97 3.81 -17.59
N ARG A 47 -5.56 2.70 -17.14
CA ARG A 47 -6.04 2.52 -15.76
C ARG A 47 -4.97 1.84 -14.92
N TYR A 48 -4.07 2.64 -14.36
CA TYR A 48 -2.91 2.19 -13.59
C TYR A 48 -3.26 1.63 -12.20
N PHE A 49 -4.41 2.00 -11.65
CA PHE A 49 -4.94 1.47 -10.39
C PHE A 49 -6.33 0.86 -10.63
N PRO A 50 -6.75 -0.12 -9.80
CA PRO A 50 -8.11 -0.64 -9.87
C PRO A 50 -9.11 0.42 -9.42
N GLU A 51 -10.34 0.35 -9.94
CA GLU A 51 -11.46 1.13 -9.44
C GLU A 51 -12.19 0.31 -8.36
N ILE A 52 -12.32 0.89 -7.16
CA ILE A 52 -12.86 0.19 -5.98
C ILE A 52 -13.80 1.13 -5.24
N TRP A 53 -15.09 0.94 -5.39
CA TRP A 53 -16.09 1.83 -4.81
C TRP A 53 -16.66 1.20 -3.55
N LEU A 54 -16.52 1.89 -2.43
CA LEU A 54 -16.97 1.42 -1.12
C LEU A 54 -18.11 2.30 -0.63
N SER A 55 -19.05 1.71 0.11
CA SER A 55 -20.26 2.42 0.50
C SER A 55 -19.99 3.57 1.47
N ASP A 56 -18.97 3.45 2.32
CA ASP A 56 -18.75 4.37 3.44
C ASP A 56 -17.26 4.61 3.73
N PRO A 57 -16.91 5.77 4.34
CA PRO A 57 -15.53 6.11 4.68
C PRO A 57 -14.83 5.09 5.57
N TRP A 58 -15.53 4.50 6.54
CA TRP A 58 -14.94 3.51 7.45
C TRP A 58 -14.63 2.20 6.73
N HIS A 59 -15.42 1.79 5.74
CA HIS A 59 -15.12 0.61 4.91
C HIS A 59 -13.83 0.85 4.12
N ALA A 60 -13.71 2.02 3.46
CA ALA A 60 -12.51 2.41 2.72
C ALA A 60 -11.26 2.50 3.61
N THR A 61 -11.40 3.10 4.78
CA THR A 61 -10.32 3.23 5.75
C THR A 61 -9.85 1.85 6.22
N ALA A 62 -10.77 0.95 6.58
CA ALA A 62 -10.42 -0.39 7.04
C ALA A 62 -9.71 -1.22 5.95
N TRP A 63 -10.15 -1.12 4.69
CA TRP A 63 -9.45 -1.75 3.58
C TRP A 63 -8.03 -1.20 3.39
N GLN A 64 -7.83 0.11 3.49
CA GLN A 64 -6.48 0.65 3.40
C GLN A 64 -5.59 0.24 4.57
N TYR A 65 -6.12 0.16 5.79
CA TYR A 65 -5.36 -0.39 6.93
C TYR A 65 -5.02 -1.86 6.75
N TYR A 66 -5.92 -2.64 6.14
CA TYR A 66 -5.62 -4.02 5.76
C TYR A 66 -4.45 -4.09 4.77
N HIS A 67 -4.49 -3.30 3.69
CA HIS A 67 -3.40 -3.28 2.70
C HIS A 67 -2.08 -2.75 3.28
N LEU A 68 -2.13 -1.71 4.11
CA LEU A 68 -0.95 -1.23 4.85
C LEU A 68 -0.40 -2.34 5.77
N SER A 69 -1.26 -3.07 6.48
CA SER A 69 -0.83 -4.18 7.33
C SER A 69 -0.18 -5.30 6.53
N LYS A 70 -0.71 -5.63 5.35
CA LYS A 70 -0.10 -6.60 4.44
C LYS A 70 1.27 -6.14 3.93
N ILE A 71 1.42 -4.86 3.59
CA ILE A 71 2.71 -4.27 3.19
C ILE A 71 3.72 -4.39 4.33
N LEU A 72 3.35 -3.96 5.54
CA LEU A 72 4.23 -4.04 6.70
C LEU A 72 4.62 -5.49 7.03
N LEU A 73 3.67 -6.42 7.00
CA LEU A 73 3.98 -7.85 7.20
C LEU A 73 4.86 -8.43 6.10
N ALA A 74 4.81 -7.91 4.87
CA ALA A 74 5.73 -8.33 3.82
C ALA A 74 7.15 -7.80 4.10
N LEU A 75 7.27 -6.50 4.42
CA LEU A 75 8.55 -5.83 4.68
C LEU A 75 9.28 -6.35 5.92
N TYR A 76 8.54 -6.68 6.97
CA TYR A 76 9.09 -7.11 8.26
C TYR A 76 8.97 -8.64 8.47
N ASN A 77 8.91 -9.42 7.40
CA ASN A 77 8.81 -10.88 7.48
C ASN A 77 10.11 -11.51 8.00
N PRO A 78 10.14 -12.11 9.21
CA PRO A 78 11.35 -12.71 9.78
C PRO A 78 11.79 -14.00 9.07
N HIS A 79 10.93 -14.59 8.24
CA HIS A 79 11.24 -15.78 7.44
C HIS A 79 11.97 -15.46 6.15
N LEU A 80 11.95 -14.20 5.70
CA LEU A 80 12.77 -13.77 4.58
C LEU A 80 14.23 -13.78 5.04
N GLN A 81 15.02 -14.66 4.42
CA GLN A 81 16.44 -14.82 4.76
C GLN A 81 17.17 -13.47 4.63
N ARG A 82 17.99 -13.13 5.63
CA ARG A 82 18.97 -12.03 5.55
C ARG A 82 19.77 -12.12 4.24
N PRO A 83 20.24 -10.98 3.68
CA PRO A 83 20.78 -10.94 2.33
C PRO A 83 21.88 -11.97 2.14
N ALA A 84 21.53 -13.07 1.48
CA ALA A 84 22.43 -14.13 1.06
C ALA A 84 22.46 -14.09 -0.47
N ALA A 85 23.65 -14.02 -1.06
CA ALA A 85 23.79 -13.97 -2.51
C ALA A 85 23.22 -15.25 -3.16
N GLY A 86 22.42 -15.10 -4.22
CA GLY A 86 21.97 -16.22 -5.05
C GLY A 86 20.56 -16.06 -5.66
N LEU A 87 20.24 -16.95 -6.60
CA LEU A 87 18.97 -16.93 -7.34
C LEU A 87 17.73 -17.06 -6.46
N LYS A 88 17.82 -17.80 -5.34
CA LYS A 88 16.70 -17.95 -4.39
C LYS A 88 16.36 -16.62 -3.70
N TYR A 89 17.38 -15.86 -3.31
CA TYR A 89 17.21 -14.55 -2.72
C TYR A 89 16.60 -13.55 -3.71
N GLN A 90 17.12 -13.50 -4.94
CA GLN A 90 16.54 -12.64 -5.99
C GLN A 90 15.06 -12.95 -6.24
N ARG A 91 14.69 -14.23 -6.31
CA ARG A 91 13.27 -14.63 -6.47
C ARG A 91 12.41 -14.19 -5.28
N ALA A 92 12.90 -14.38 -4.05
CA ALA A 92 12.18 -13.95 -2.85
C ALA A 92 12.00 -12.42 -2.81
N HIS A 93 13.04 -11.67 -3.16
CA HIS A 93 13.01 -10.21 -3.23
C HIS A 93 12.03 -9.73 -4.31
N ASN A 94 12.07 -10.31 -5.51
CA ASN A 94 11.13 -9.96 -6.58
C ASN A 94 9.68 -10.29 -6.20
N GLN A 95 9.45 -11.39 -5.47
CA GLN A 95 8.12 -11.72 -4.99
C GLN A 95 7.63 -10.72 -3.94
N LEU A 96 8.51 -10.34 -2.99
CA LEU A 96 8.23 -9.28 -2.01
C LEU A 96 7.86 -7.96 -2.69
N GLU A 97 8.68 -7.52 -3.66
CA GLU A 97 8.42 -6.28 -4.42
C GLU A 97 7.05 -6.33 -5.11
N ARG A 98 6.73 -7.45 -5.76
CA ARG A 98 5.42 -7.64 -6.40
C ARG A 98 4.26 -7.56 -5.42
N ASP A 99 4.34 -8.26 -4.29
CA ASP A 99 3.27 -8.31 -3.29
C ASP A 99 3.04 -6.93 -2.65
N VAL A 100 4.12 -6.21 -2.33
CA VAL A 100 4.08 -4.86 -1.78
C VAL A 100 3.45 -3.89 -2.78
N LEU A 101 3.92 -3.91 -4.03
CA LEU A 101 3.39 -3.01 -5.07
C LEU A 101 1.95 -3.33 -5.43
N GLU A 102 1.51 -4.59 -5.38
CA GLU A 102 0.11 -4.96 -5.59
C GLU A 102 -0.80 -4.31 -4.53
N HIS A 103 -0.43 -4.44 -3.25
CA HIS A 103 -1.19 -3.80 -2.17
C HIS A 103 -1.14 -2.28 -2.23
N ALA A 104 0.00 -1.68 -2.60
CA ALA A 104 0.12 -0.24 -2.78
C ALA A 104 -0.78 0.27 -3.92
N ARG A 105 -0.82 -0.43 -5.06
CA ARG A 105 -1.72 -0.10 -6.17
C ARG A 105 -3.20 -0.18 -5.77
N ILE A 106 -3.58 -1.18 -4.97
CA ILE A 106 -4.95 -1.27 -4.44
C ILE A 106 -5.25 -0.08 -3.53
N ALA A 107 -4.32 0.33 -2.66
CA ALA A 107 -4.50 1.50 -1.81
C ALA A 107 -4.67 2.80 -2.62
N CYS A 108 -3.90 2.97 -3.70
CA CYS A 108 -4.11 4.05 -4.67
C CYS A 108 -5.49 3.99 -5.30
N GLY A 109 -5.95 2.80 -5.71
CA GLY A 109 -7.28 2.57 -6.27
C GLY A 109 -8.41 2.93 -5.32
N ILE A 110 -8.30 2.57 -4.03
CA ILE A 110 -9.26 2.98 -3.00
C ILE A 110 -9.27 4.51 -2.84
N ALA A 111 -8.09 5.13 -2.78
CA ALA A 111 -8.00 6.58 -2.61
C ALA A 111 -8.51 7.37 -3.84
N SER A 112 -8.32 6.85 -5.06
CA SER A 112 -8.78 7.51 -6.29
C SER A 112 -10.27 7.28 -6.59
N SER A 113 -10.84 6.17 -6.12
CA SER A 113 -12.24 5.80 -6.40
C SER A 113 -13.24 6.35 -5.37
N ASN A 114 -12.76 6.85 -4.23
CA ASN A 114 -13.61 7.29 -3.14
C ASN A 114 -13.22 8.69 -2.68
N ASP A 115 -14.19 9.60 -2.59
CA ASP A 115 -13.97 10.97 -2.12
C ASP A 115 -14.04 11.06 -0.58
N PHE A 116 -13.21 10.28 0.10
CA PHE A 116 -13.15 10.26 1.56
C PHE A 116 -11.81 10.81 2.04
N VAL A 117 -11.83 11.85 2.87
CA VAL A 117 -10.59 12.45 3.40
C VAL A 117 -9.73 11.41 4.15
N THR A 118 -10.37 10.44 4.81
CA THR A 118 -9.68 9.39 5.56
C THR A 118 -8.79 8.52 4.68
N THR A 119 -9.18 8.29 3.42
CA THR A 119 -8.40 7.40 2.53
C THR A 119 -7.07 8.01 2.11
N ARG A 120 -6.99 9.34 2.21
CA ARG A 120 -5.86 10.13 1.75
C ARG A 120 -4.73 10.15 2.78
N PHE A 121 -5.06 10.16 4.08
CA PHE A 121 -4.07 10.06 5.15
C PHE A 121 -3.31 8.73 5.09
N THR A 122 -4.05 7.63 4.97
CA THR A 122 -3.43 6.30 4.93
C THR A 122 -2.64 6.11 3.63
N LEU A 123 -3.10 6.68 2.51
CA LEU A 123 -2.32 6.69 1.27
C LEU A 123 -0.94 7.33 1.46
N CYS A 124 -0.86 8.48 2.14
CA CYS A 124 0.43 9.15 2.39
C CYS A 124 1.40 8.25 3.16
N ALA A 125 0.91 7.57 4.20
CA ALA A 125 1.72 6.64 4.98
C ALA A 125 2.20 5.45 4.13
N ILE A 126 1.34 4.89 3.28
CA ILE A 126 1.69 3.80 2.37
C ILE A 126 2.75 4.26 1.35
N MET A 127 2.56 5.44 0.75
CA MET A 127 3.50 6.00 -0.22
C MET A 127 4.87 6.30 0.40
N LEU A 128 4.93 6.81 1.63
CA LEU A 128 6.20 6.98 2.35
C LEU A 128 6.87 5.64 2.67
N THR A 129 6.11 4.57 2.85
CA THR A 129 6.63 3.25 3.21
C THR A 129 7.22 2.51 2.00
N CYS A 130 6.53 2.52 0.86
CA CYS A 130 6.90 1.71 -0.30
C CYS A 130 6.70 2.38 -1.66
N GLY A 131 6.34 3.66 -1.70
CA GLY A 131 6.09 4.39 -2.95
C GLY A 131 7.34 4.58 -3.80
N GLY A 132 8.53 4.56 -3.20
CA GLY A 132 9.80 4.58 -3.91
C GLY A 132 10.02 3.38 -4.83
N TRP A 133 9.32 2.25 -4.60
CA TRP A 133 9.50 1.01 -5.37
C TRP A 133 8.74 1.02 -6.70
N PHE A 134 7.91 2.03 -6.98
CA PHE A 134 7.24 2.17 -8.27
C PHE A 134 8.24 2.61 -9.34
N LYS A 135 8.38 1.79 -10.40
CA LYS A 135 9.34 2.02 -11.49
C LYS A 135 8.71 2.52 -12.79
N ASP A 136 7.40 2.30 -12.95
CA ASP A 136 6.65 2.72 -14.13
C ASP A 136 6.38 4.24 -14.05
N PRO A 137 6.94 5.07 -14.95
CA PRO A 137 6.77 6.53 -14.91
C PRO A 137 5.31 6.98 -14.95
N GLN A 138 4.45 6.20 -15.61
CA GLN A 138 3.03 6.51 -15.69
C GLN A 138 2.30 6.20 -14.37
N GLU A 139 2.71 5.15 -13.65
CA GLU A 139 2.24 4.92 -12.28
C GLU A 139 2.73 5.99 -11.32
N GLN A 140 4.00 6.40 -11.44
CA GLN A 140 4.59 7.47 -10.64
C GLN A 140 3.82 8.79 -10.84
N GLU A 141 3.58 9.18 -12.09
CA GLU A 141 2.80 10.39 -12.40
C GLU A 141 1.37 10.30 -11.86
N ALA A 142 0.71 9.14 -12.00
CA ALA A 142 -0.63 8.94 -11.45
C ALA A 142 -0.67 9.06 -9.91
N ILE A 143 0.37 8.60 -9.20
CA ILE A 143 0.53 8.79 -7.74
C ILE A 143 0.65 10.28 -7.41
N ILE A 144 1.49 11.01 -8.15
CA ILE A 144 1.72 12.45 -7.91
C ILE A 144 0.44 13.26 -8.13
N GLN A 145 -0.33 12.93 -9.18
CA GLN A 145 -1.63 13.55 -9.44
C GLN A 145 -2.61 13.28 -8.30
N LEU A 146 -2.70 12.03 -7.83
CA LEU A 146 -3.57 11.64 -6.73
C LEU A 146 -3.22 12.37 -5.41
N LEU A 147 -1.93 12.45 -5.08
CA LEU A 147 -1.44 13.17 -3.89
C LEU A 147 -1.62 14.70 -4.02
N SER A 148 -1.48 15.24 -5.23
CA SER A 148 -1.67 16.68 -5.48
C SER A 148 -3.14 17.09 -5.39
N ALA A 149 -4.06 16.29 -5.96
CA ALA A 149 -5.50 16.49 -5.84
C ALA A 149 -5.94 16.44 -4.37
N THR A 150 -5.43 15.44 -3.63
CA THR A 150 -5.60 15.32 -2.19
C THR A 150 -5.26 16.61 -1.46
N GLY A 151 -4.06 17.16 -1.68
CA GLY A 151 -3.60 18.35 -0.97
C GLY A 151 -4.42 19.60 -1.30
N LYS A 152 -4.88 19.75 -2.54
CA LYS A 152 -5.73 20.88 -2.97
C LYS A 152 -7.11 20.86 -2.32
N GLU A 153 -7.71 19.68 -2.23
CA GLU A 153 -9.10 19.54 -1.76
C GLU A 153 -9.23 19.55 -0.24
N THR A 154 -8.24 19.03 0.49
CA THR A 154 -8.32 18.88 1.96
C THR A 154 -7.38 19.81 2.73
N GLY A 155 -6.48 20.51 2.04
CA GLY A 155 -5.41 21.29 2.66
C GLY A 155 -4.32 20.43 3.31
N TRP A 156 -4.33 19.11 3.11
CA TRP A 156 -3.33 18.21 3.69
C TRP A 156 -1.95 18.43 3.04
N PRO A 157 -0.86 18.56 3.82
CA PRO A 157 0.48 18.82 3.28
C PRO A 157 1.08 17.56 2.63
N THR A 158 0.63 17.24 1.42
CA THR A 158 1.18 16.12 0.62
C THR A 158 2.52 16.45 -0.06
N LYS A 159 2.94 17.73 -0.04
CA LYS A 159 4.15 18.20 -0.70
C LYS A 159 5.40 17.44 -0.23
N SER A 160 5.59 17.27 1.08
CA SER A 160 6.74 16.54 1.61
C SER A 160 6.78 15.08 1.15
N VAL A 161 5.62 14.43 1.03
CA VAL A 161 5.51 13.06 0.52
C VAL A 161 5.88 13.02 -0.97
N ILE A 162 5.34 13.96 -1.76
CA ILE A 162 5.64 14.10 -3.19
C ILE A 162 7.14 14.31 -3.43
N ASP A 163 7.77 15.20 -2.67
CA ASP A 163 9.19 15.51 -2.80
C ASP A 163 10.05 14.28 -2.46
N ALA A 164 9.73 13.56 -1.38
CA ALA A 164 10.41 12.32 -0.98
C ALA A 164 10.29 11.21 -2.05
N LEU A 165 9.11 11.07 -2.67
CA LEU A 165 8.92 10.10 -3.76
C LEU A 165 9.78 10.45 -4.98
N LYS A 166 9.77 11.71 -5.40
CA LYS A 166 10.58 12.18 -6.54
C LYS A 166 12.07 12.00 -6.30
N GLU A 167 12.54 12.27 -5.09
CA GLU A 167 13.93 12.01 -4.70
C GLU A 167 14.25 10.52 -4.81
N SER A 168 13.39 9.65 -4.26
CA SER A 168 13.57 8.19 -4.35
C SER A 168 13.64 7.68 -5.80
N TRP A 169 12.78 8.20 -6.69
CA TRP A 169 12.73 7.77 -8.09
C TRP A 169 13.87 8.34 -8.95
N ALA A 170 14.58 9.38 -8.49
CA ALA A 170 15.71 9.95 -9.20
C ALA A 170 17.04 9.21 -8.94
N VAL A 171 17.08 8.33 -7.94
CA VAL A 171 18.27 7.58 -7.53
C VAL A 171 18.38 6.20 -8.20
N GLU A 172 17.31 5.72 -8.85
CA GLU A 172 17.28 4.50 -9.67
C GLU A 172 17.45 4.78 -11.17
#